data_AF-A0A939UY49-F1
#
_entry.id   AF-A0A939UY49-F1
#
_cell.length_a   1.000
_cell.length_b   1.000
_cell.length_c   1.000
_cell.angle_alpha   90.00
_cell.angle_beta   90.00
_cell.angle_gamma   90.00
#
_symmetry.space_group_name_H-M   'P 1'
#
loop_
_entity.id
_entity.type
_entity.pdbx_description
1 polymer ?
#
loop_
_entity_poly.entity_id
_entity_poly.type
_entity_poly.pdbx_seq_one_letter_code
_entity_poly.pdbx_strand_id
1 'polypeptide(L)'
;MKKLTLLLLLALPLMGWAAEQTLKPRLVVCTDIAPADVEPDDMESMVRLMAYADFFEVEALITSVGWNCDPYPKEWAEYLQRVIEAYRKDVPKLMKRSGQTTFLPVSEEEKSQFIGYWPSA
;
A
#
# COMPACT_ATOMS: atom_id res chain seq x y z
N MET A 1 -9.76 -10.96 52.57
CA MET A 1 -9.74 -11.86 51.39
C MET A 1 -10.80 -11.50 50.36
N LYS A 2 -12.11 -11.52 50.69
CA LYS A 2 -13.21 -11.25 49.73
C LYS A 2 -13.17 -9.88 49.01
N LYS A 3 -12.71 -8.81 49.67
CA LYS A 3 -12.55 -7.46 49.05
C LYS A 3 -11.40 -7.39 48.03
N LEU A 4 -10.35 -8.20 48.22
CA LEU A 4 -9.22 -8.30 47.29
C LEU A 4 -9.61 -9.11 46.04
N THR A 5 -10.44 -10.14 46.23
CA THR A 5 -11.00 -10.94 45.13
C THR A 5 -11.93 -10.12 44.24
N LEU A 6 -12.72 -9.20 44.81
CA LEU A 6 -13.60 -8.31 44.06
C LEU A 6 -12.83 -7.27 43.22
N LEU A 7 -11.71 -6.76 43.75
CA LEU A 7 -10.83 -5.83 43.02
C LEU A 7 -10.12 -6.52 41.84
N LEU A 8 -9.74 -7.79 42.00
CA LEU A 8 -9.15 -8.59 40.93
C LEU A 8 -10.14 -8.88 39.78
N LEU A 9 -11.43 -9.08 40.11
CA LEU A 9 -12.50 -9.33 39.13
C LEU A 9 -12.87 -8.07 38.32
N LEU A 10 -12.72 -6.87 38.89
CA LEU A 10 -12.94 -5.60 38.20
C LEU A 10 -11.78 -5.19 37.27
N ALA A 11 -10.60 -5.78 37.41
CA ALA A 11 -9.43 -5.51 36.56
C ALA A 11 -9.40 -6.35 35.27
N LEU A 12 -10.24 -7.40 35.17
CA LEU A 12 -10.25 -8.35 34.06
C LEU A 12 -10.82 -7.85 32.71
N PRO A 13 -11.68 -6.81 32.58
CA PRO A 13 -12.18 -6.42 31.26
C PRO A 13 -11.23 -5.48 30.49
N LEU A 14 -10.02 -5.20 31.00
CA LEU A 14 -9.04 -4.34 30.32
C LEU A 14 -8.08 -5.09 29.38
N MET A 15 -8.15 -6.42 29.31
CA MET A 15 -7.54 -7.16 28.19
C MET A 15 -8.42 -7.00 26.95
N GLY A 16 -8.38 -5.79 26.41
CA GLY A 16 -9.05 -5.43 25.16
C GLY A 16 -8.65 -6.38 24.05
N TRP A 17 -9.58 -6.59 23.12
CA TRP A 17 -9.36 -7.35 21.91
C TRP A 17 -8.32 -6.59 21.08
N ALA A 18 -7.05 -6.99 21.17
CA ALA A 18 -6.05 -6.50 20.23
C ALA A 18 -6.50 -6.98 18.85
N ALA A 19 -6.82 -6.04 17.96
CA ALA A 19 -7.12 -6.37 16.58
C ALA A 19 -5.91 -7.11 16.01
N GLU A 20 -6.12 -8.33 15.52
CA GLU A 20 -5.07 -9.10 14.87
C GLU A 20 -4.58 -8.31 13.66
N GLN A 21 -3.32 -7.88 13.70
CA GLN A 21 -2.72 -7.17 12.58
C GLN A 21 -2.58 -8.14 11.42
N THR A 22 -3.31 -7.88 10.35
CA THR A 22 -3.27 -8.69 9.14
C THR A 22 -2.09 -8.26 8.28
N LEU A 23 -1.27 -9.22 7.86
CA LEU A 23 -0.18 -8.95 6.91
C LEU A 23 -0.76 -8.51 5.57
N LYS A 24 -0.07 -7.60 4.89
CA LYS A 24 -0.43 -7.22 3.53
C LYS A 24 -0.21 -8.42 2.59
N PRO A 25 -1.13 -8.72 1.67
CA PRO A 25 -0.82 -9.56 0.53
C PRO A 25 0.30 -8.95 -0.31
N ARG A 26 1.20 -9.82 -0.77
CA ARG A 26 2.31 -9.53 -1.67
C ARG A 26 1.82 -9.42 -3.11
N LEU A 27 2.23 -8.37 -3.83
CA LEU A 27 1.73 -8.05 -5.16
C LEU A 27 2.86 -7.70 -6.13
N VAL A 28 2.84 -8.35 -7.30
CA VAL A 28 3.61 -7.96 -8.49
C VAL A 28 2.62 -7.62 -9.60
N VAL A 29 2.81 -6.47 -10.25
CA VAL A 29 1.96 -6.02 -11.36
C VAL A 29 2.78 -5.99 -12.64
N CYS A 30 2.28 -6.67 -13.68
CA CYS A 30 2.74 -6.50 -15.06
C CYS A 30 1.67 -5.72 -15.81
N THR A 31 2.06 -4.67 -16.53
CA THR A 31 1.13 -3.73 -17.17
C THR A 31 1.68 -3.24 -18.50
N ASP A 32 0.83 -3.12 -19.50
CA ASP A 32 1.10 -2.45 -20.78
C ASP A 32 0.69 -0.97 -20.78
N ILE A 33 0.68 -0.35 -19.60
CA ILE A 33 0.36 1.07 -19.35
C ILE A 33 0.82 1.99 -20.48
N ALA A 34 -0.15 2.69 -21.05
CA ALA A 34 -0.01 3.48 -22.26
C ALA A 34 -0.40 4.95 -22.02
N PRO A 35 -0.20 5.84 -23.01
CA PRO A 35 -0.83 7.15 -23.04
C PRO A 35 -2.36 7.04 -22.93
N ALA A 36 -2.99 7.99 -22.22
CA ALA A 36 -4.43 7.99 -22.00
C ALA A 36 -5.28 8.14 -23.29
N ASP A 37 -4.70 8.64 -24.38
CA ASP A 37 -5.33 8.71 -25.71
C ASP A 37 -5.20 7.40 -26.51
N VAL A 38 -4.35 6.47 -26.05
CA VAL A 38 -4.29 5.09 -26.55
C VAL A 38 -5.22 4.21 -25.72
N GLU A 39 -4.95 4.12 -24.42
CA GLU A 39 -5.71 3.30 -23.48
C GLU A 39 -5.52 3.82 -22.04
N PRO A 40 -6.58 4.23 -21.33
CA PRO A 40 -6.45 4.89 -20.03
C PRO A 40 -6.51 3.96 -18.82
N ASP A 41 -7.00 2.72 -18.96
CA ASP A 41 -7.44 1.88 -17.84
C ASP A 41 -6.29 1.36 -16.96
N ASP A 42 -5.12 1.07 -17.53
CA ASP A 42 -3.90 0.75 -16.76
C ASP A 42 -3.43 1.92 -15.89
N MET A 43 -3.49 3.15 -16.43
CA MET A 43 -3.18 4.34 -15.64
C MET A 43 -4.18 4.52 -14.49
N GLU A 44 -5.48 4.35 -14.76
CA GLU A 44 -6.53 4.44 -13.75
C GLU A 44 -6.38 3.37 -12.66
N SER A 45 -6.07 2.13 -13.07
CA SER A 45 -5.82 1.00 -12.18
C SER A 45 -4.58 1.24 -11.31
N MET A 46 -3.51 1.80 -11.88
CA MET A 46 -2.30 2.14 -11.13
C MET A 46 -2.55 3.27 -10.12
N VAL A 47 -3.30 4.31 -10.49
CA VAL A 47 -3.70 5.38 -9.56
C VAL A 47 -4.52 4.80 -8.41
N ARG A 48 -5.45 3.89 -8.72
CA ARG A 48 -6.25 3.20 -7.68
C ARG A 48 -5.38 2.33 -6.78
N LEU A 49 -4.41 1.59 -7.33
CA LEU A 49 -3.47 0.81 -6.53
C LEU A 49 -2.68 1.70 -5.57
N MET A 50 -2.11 2.81 -6.06
CA MET A 50 -1.35 3.76 -5.23
C MET A 50 -2.22 4.40 -4.12
N ALA A 51 -3.49 4.69 -4.41
CA ALA A 51 -4.44 5.23 -3.44
C ALA A 51 -4.86 4.23 -2.34
N TYR A 52 -4.47 2.95 -2.47
CA TYR A 52 -4.70 1.84 -1.55
C TYR A 52 -3.39 1.05 -1.26
N ALA A 53 -2.23 1.69 -1.40
CA ALA A 53 -0.93 1.06 -1.14
C ALA A 53 -0.75 0.58 0.32
N ASP A 54 -1.62 1.01 1.22
CA ASP A 54 -1.69 0.50 2.60
C ASP A 54 -2.26 -0.92 2.72
N PHE A 55 -2.86 -1.45 1.66
CA PHE A 55 -3.40 -2.81 1.63
C PHE A 55 -2.46 -3.83 0.97
N PHE A 56 -1.45 -3.40 0.22
CA PHE A 56 -0.58 -4.29 -0.55
C PHE A 56 0.90 -4.03 -0.27
N GLU A 57 1.67 -5.11 -0.24
CA GLU A 57 3.12 -5.06 -0.34
C GLU A 57 3.46 -5.15 -1.83
N VAL A 58 3.58 -3.99 -2.48
CA VAL A 58 3.88 -3.90 -3.92
C VAL A 58 5.38 -4.12 -4.12
N GLU A 59 5.75 -5.32 -4.58
CA GLU A 59 7.15 -5.70 -4.75
C GLU A 59 7.75 -5.29 -6.08
N ALA A 60 6.91 -5.23 -7.12
CA ALA A 60 7.34 -4.81 -8.44
C ALA A 60 6.16 -4.28 -9.27
N LEU A 61 6.44 -3.20 -10.00
CA LEU A 61 5.60 -2.68 -11.08
C LEU A 61 6.43 -2.80 -12.37
N ILE A 62 5.98 -3.65 -13.29
CA ILE A 62 6.75 -4.05 -14.47
C ILE A 62 5.98 -3.63 -15.72
N THR A 63 6.58 -2.75 -16.53
CA THR A 63 6.06 -2.43 -17.86
C THR A 63 6.34 -3.58 -18.81
N SER A 64 5.31 -4.09 -19.48
CA SER A 64 5.37 -5.30 -20.32
C SER A 64 4.53 -5.09 -21.59
N VAL A 65 4.63 -6.03 -22.53
CA VAL A 65 3.73 -6.11 -23.69
C VAL A 65 2.31 -6.49 -23.27
N GLY A 66 1.36 -6.19 -24.13
CA GLY A 66 -0.04 -6.57 -23.97
C GLY A 66 -0.79 -6.45 -25.29
N TRP A 67 -2.11 -6.24 -25.23
CA TRP A 67 -2.93 -6.27 -26.45
C TRP A 67 -2.63 -5.11 -27.39
N ASN A 68 -2.40 -3.93 -26.83
CA ASN A 68 -2.22 -2.69 -27.59
C ASN A 68 -0.76 -2.45 -28.02
N CYS A 69 0.18 -3.22 -27.47
CA CYS A 69 1.59 -3.12 -27.87
C CYS A 69 2.39 -4.43 -27.74
N ASP A 70 3.00 -4.82 -28.85
CA ASP A 70 4.09 -5.80 -28.92
C ASP A 70 4.97 -5.47 -30.15
N PRO A 71 6.19 -4.91 -29.98
CA PRO A 71 6.92 -4.72 -28.72
C PRO A 71 6.44 -3.50 -27.91
N TYR A 72 6.72 -3.50 -26.60
CA TYR A 72 6.40 -2.38 -25.70
C TYR A 72 7.22 -1.12 -26.05
N PRO A 73 6.59 0.03 -26.36
CA PRO A 73 7.28 1.28 -26.60
C PRO A 73 7.97 1.78 -25.33
N LYS A 74 9.27 2.04 -25.39
CA LYS A 74 10.05 2.40 -24.19
C LYS A 74 9.57 3.71 -23.57
N GLU A 75 9.12 4.63 -24.40
CA GLU A 75 8.54 5.91 -24.00
C GLU A 75 7.30 5.74 -23.12
N TRP A 76 6.52 4.68 -23.27
CA TRP A 76 5.31 4.47 -22.47
C TRP A 76 5.61 4.19 -20.99
N ALA A 77 6.84 3.76 -20.66
CA ALA A 77 7.24 3.60 -19.27
C ALA A 77 7.16 4.91 -18.45
N GLU A 78 7.14 6.07 -19.10
CA GLU A 78 6.96 7.36 -18.43
C GLU A 78 5.60 7.50 -17.74
N TYR A 79 4.55 6.81 -18.22
CA TYR A 79 3.22 6.90 -17.63
C TYR A 79 3.16 6.19 -16.27
N LEU A 80 3.86 5.07 -16.11
CA LEU A 80 4.06 4.44 -14.80
C LEU A 80 4.79 5.37 -13.84
N GLN A 81 5.89 5.99 -14.29
CA GLN A 81 6.67 6.94 -13.49
C GLN A 81 5.84 8.15 -13.06
N ARG A 82 4.96 8.63 -13.95
CA ARG A 82 4.05 9.75 -13.66
C ARG A 82 3.08 9.41 -12.52
N VAL A 83 2.55 8.19 -12.47
CA VAL A 83 1.67 7.75 -11.38
C VAL A 83 2.44 7.62 -10.06
N ILE A 84 3.64 7.03 -10.09
CA ILE A 84 4.50 6.90 -8.90
C ILE A 84 4.87 8.29 -8.34
N GLU A 85 5.22 9.24 -9.21
CA GLU A 85 5.56 10.60 -8.78
C GLU A 85 4.34 11.36 -8.23
N ALA A 86 3.14 11.09 -8.73
CA ALA A 86 1.90 11.61 -8.15
C ALA A 86 1.67 11.01 -6.75
N TYR A 87 1.83 9.69 -6.59
CA TYR A 87 1.75 9.01 -5.30
C TYR A 87 2.75 9.60 -4.29
N ARG A 88 4.01 9.82 -4.68
CA ARG A 88 5.04 10.42 -3.83
C ARG A 88 4.62 11.76 -3.23
N LYS A 89 3.89 12.58 -4.00
CA LYS A 89 3.38 13.89 -3.54
C LYS A 89 2.19 13.76 -2.59
N ASP A 90 1.37 12.73 -2.77
CA ASP A 90 0.12 12.55 -2.04
C ASP A 90 0.22 11.62 -0.83
N VAL A 91 1.21 10.73 -0.76
CA VAL A 91 1.40 9.81 0.38
C VAL A 91 1.46 10.51 1.74
N PRO A 92 2.05 11.72 1.93
CA PRO A 92 1.99 12.42 3.22
C PRO A 92 0.58 12.77 3.67
N LYS A 93 -0.38 12.90 2.73
CA LYS A 93 -1.80 13.09 3.06
C LYS A 93 -2.50 11.74 3.26
N LEU A 94 -2.17 10.72 2.47
CA LEU A 94 -2.78 9.39 2.56
C LEU A 94 -2.47 8.71 3.90
N MET A 95 -1.24 8.87 4.41
CA MET A 95 -0.80 8.41 5.73
C MET A 95 -1.74 8.82 6.88
N LYS A 96 -2.45 9.94 6.74
CA LYS A 96 -3.42 10.42 7.74
C LYS A 96 -4.61 9.49 7.92
N ARG A 97 -4.93 8.63 6.94
CA ARG A 97 -6.03 7.66 7.01
C ARG A 97 -5.81 6.58 8.06
N SER A 98 -4.54 6.22 8.32
CA SER A 98 -4.14 5.22 9.32
C SER A 98 -3.35 5.84 10.49
N GLY A 99 -3.25 7.17 10.55
CA GLY A 99 -2.52 7.87 11.60
C GLY A 99 -0.99 7.74 11.52
N GLN A 100 -0.45 7.31 10.37
CA GLN A 100 0.99 7.23 10.17
C GLN A 100 1.61 8.64 10.11
N THR A 101 2.73 8.84 10.80
CA THR A 101 3.41 10.14 10.90
C THR A 101 4.81 10.14 10.29
N THR A 102 5.42 8.97 10.12
CA THR A 102 6.74 8.77 9.53
C THR A 102 6.74 7.51 8.67
N PHE A 103 7.68 7.43 7.74
CA PHE A 103 8.03 6.16 7.09
C PHE A 103 8.95 5.34 7.99
N LEU A 104 8.90 4.03 7.82
CA LEU A 104 9.89 3.13 8.39
C LEU A 104 11.25 3.37 7.72
N PRO A 105 12.37 3.11 8.41
CA PRO A 105 13.66 2.98 7.74
C PRO A 105 13.59 1.88 6.67
N VAL A 106 14.32 2.06 5.57
CA VAL A 106 14.31 1.11 4.43
C VAL A 106 14.52 -0.34 4.88
N SER A 107 15.45 -0.59 5.83
CA SER A 107 15.73 -1.94 6.34
C SER A 107 14.55 -2.60 7.05
N GLU A 108 13.59 -1.82 7.56
CA GLU A 108 12.35 -2.32 8.17
C GLU A 108 11.20 -2.32 7.18
N GLU A 109 11.17 -1.36 6.25
CA GLU A 109 10.16 -1.27 5.20
C GLU A 109 10.23 -2.43 4.20
N GLU A 110 11.43 -2.95 3.93
CA GLU A 110 11.66 -4.13 3.07
C GLU A 110 11.24 -5.46 3.72
N LYS A 111 10.82 -5.45 4.99
CA LYS A 111 10.27 -6.62 5.67
C LYS A 111 8.75 -6.69 5.47
N SER A 112 8.15 -7.77 5.93
CA SER A 112 6.71 -7.97 5.84
C SER A 112 5.93 -6.84 6.51
N GLN A 113 5.00 -6.26 5.76
CA GLN A 113 4.19 -5.12 6.21
C GLN A 113 2.79 -5.56 6.66
N PHE A 114 2.18 -4.79 7.55
CA PHE A 114 0.79 -4.97 7.98
C PHE A 114 -0.15 -3.99 7.27
N ILE A 115 -1.41 -4.40 7.09
CA ILE A 115 -2.45 -3.54 6.51
C ILE A 115 -2.54 -2.23 7.30
N GLY A 116 -2.58 -1.11 6.58
CA GLY A 116 -2.64 0.25 7.12
C GLY A 116 -1.31 1.01 7.10
N TYR A 117 -0.17 0.34 6.88
CA TYR A 117 1.12 1.02 6.68
C TYR A 117 1.24 1.55 5.25
N TRP A 118 1.57 2.83 5.05
CA TRP A 118 1.81 3.43 3.75
C TRP A 118 3.30 3.41 3.41
N PRO A 119 3.71 2.77 2.30
CA PRO A 119 5.12 2.69 1.93
C PRO A 119 5.65 4.02 1.40
N SER A 120 6.94 4.28 1.65
CA SER A 120 7.66 5.37 1.02
C SER A 120 7.78 5.12 -0.49
N ALA A 121 7.58 6.16 -1.30
CA ALA A 121 7.50 6.08 -2.76
C ALA A 121 8.84 6.22 -3.46
#